data_AF-A0A830H7N1-F1
#
_entry.id   AF-A0A830H7N1-F1
#
_cell.length_a   1.000
_cell.length_b   1.000
_cell.length_c   1.000
_cell.angle_alpha   90.00
_cell.angle_beta   90.00
_cell.angle_gamma   90.00
#
_symmetry.space_group_name_H-M   'P 1'
#
loop_
_entity.id
_entity.type
_entity.pdbx_description
1 polymer ?
#
loop_
_entity_poly.entity_id
_entity_poly.type
_entity_poly.pdbx_seq_one_letter_code
_entity_poly.pdbx_strand_id
1 'polypeptide(L)'
;MCVIAVLFIIRHGDGCRYGIRSRLFDCPSVDDYLPDLRAMSEMYKTTRVYVATDSPAIVTSAKKKLGREFQLVFQQFDRSQLDTKDRIEARMYSQKQGRKLLATKLPKPMKVPKNFEFTIPNTMVHYKSLKMVSKSNSNSNRPKSRPRSRARSSSRRKGGGGGGGKKPPPPPPMKKLDTHAVMRATVIDIDLLADADVYIGHLTSAMSRVALLVSSYRKQHIPPYVSMDGPFCPHWRVCCDVDAHGASSVC
;
A
#
# COMPACT_ATOMS: atom_id res chain seq x y z
N MET A 1 15.99 -12.93 23.49
CA MET A 1 14.77 -12.60 22.71
C MET A 1 15.21 -12.01 21.38
N CYS A 2 14.99 -12.70 20.25
CA CYS A 2 15.58 -12.32 18.96
C CYS A 2 14.50 -12.34 17.87
N VAL A 3 13.62 -11.34 17.87
CA VAL A 3 12.59 -11.19 16.82
C VAL A 3 12.49 -9.72 16.42
N ILE A 4 13.56 -9.20 15.83
CA ILE A 4 13.54 -7.85 15.25
C ILE A 4 13.18 -8.01 13.77
N ALA A 5 11.89 -7.84 13.49
CA ALA A 5 11.31 -7.90 12.15
C ALA A 5 11.38 -6.51 11.50
N VAL A 6 12.07 -6.39 10.37
CA VAL A 6 11.88 -5.24 9.47
C VAL A 6 10.75 -5.56 8.52
N LEU A 7 9.95 -4.54 8.27
CA LEU A 7 8.63 -4.73 7.76
C LEU A 7 8.38 -3.82 6.59
N PHE A 8 8.07 -4.36 5.41
CA PHE A 8 7.71 -3.50 4.29
C PHE A 8 6.46 -3.91 3.52
N ILE A 9 5.57 -2.92 3.34
CA ILE A 9 4.30 -3.04 2.63
C ILE A 9 4.50 -2.60 1.19
N ILE A 10 4.50 -3.54 0.24
CA ILE A 10 4.42 -3.20 -1.19
C ILE A 10 3.01 -3.48 -1.70
N ARG A 11 2.29 -2.41 -2.04
CA ARG A 11 1.00 -2.48 -2.73
C ARG A 11 1.23 -2.38 -4.23
N HIS A 12 1.12 -3.49 -4.94
CA HIS A 12 1.17 -3.58 -6.42
C HIS A 12 -0.21 -3.79 -7.05
N GLY A 13 -1.26 -3.92 -6.24
CA GLY A 13 -2.64 -4.02 -6.71
C GLY A 13 -3.19 -2.70 -7.28
N ASP A 14 -4.48 -2.49 -7.05
CA ASP A 14 -5.23 -1.31 -7.51
C ASP A 14 -4.63 0.03 -7.05
N GLY A 15 -4.04 0.09 -5.86
CA GLY A 15 -3.35 1.28 -5.33
C GLY A 15 -2.19 1.75 -6.21
N CYS A 16 -1.50 0.82 -6.86
CA CYS A 16 -0.40 1.09 -7.79
C CYS A 16 -0.88 1.40 -9.22
N ARG A 17 -2.04 0.88 -9.64
CA ARG A 17 -2.53 1.05 -11.02
C ARG A 17 -3.44 2.25 -11.19
N TYR A 18 -4.40 2.45 -10.28
CA TYR A 18 -5.54 3.34 -10.47
C TYR A 18 -5.67 4.46 -9.43
N GLY A 19 -4.79 4.48 -8.43
CA GLY A 19 -4.82 5.45 -7.34
C GLY A 19 -4.20 6.80 -7.69
N ILE A 20 -4.47 7.83 -6.87
CA ILE A 20 -3.69 9.08 -6.89
C ILE A 20 -2.19 8.79 -6.79
N ARG A 21 -1.86 7.76 -6.00
CA ARG A 21 -0.51 7.28 -5.81
C ARG A 21 0.17 6.87 -7.11
N SER A 22 -0.51 6.24 -8.05
CA SER A 22 0.09 5.86 -9.35
C SER A 22 0.44 7.06 -10.23
N ARG A 23 -0.15 8.22 -9.95
CA ARG A 23 0.14 9.48 -10.65
C ARG A 23 1.27 10.25 -10.00
N LEU A 24 1.41 10.15 -8.68
CA LEU A 24 2.40 10.89 -7.88
C LEU A 24 3.69 10.10 -7.66
N PHE A 25 3.58 8.77 -7.56
CA PHE A 25 4.66 7.88 -7.20
C PHE A 25 4.67 6.66 -8.13
N ASP A 26 5.85 6.33 -8.64
CA ASP A 26 6.04 5.05 -9.32
C ASP A 26 5.83 3.90 -8.33
N CYS A 27 5.39 2.76 -8.81
CA CYS A 27 5.23 1.59 -7.96
C CYS A 27 6.60 0.99 -7.65
N PRO A 28 7.07 1.07 -6.40
CA PRO A 28 8.41 0.66 -6.09
C PRO A 28 8.56 -0.85 -6.22
N SER A 29 9.71 -1.23 -6.73
CA SER A 29 10.24 -2.58 -6.76
C SER A 29 10.82 -2.95 -5.39
N VAL A 30 11.21 -4.22 -5.22
CA VAL A 30 11.94 -4.66 -4.02
C VAL A 30 13.31 -3.96 -3.90
N ASP A 31 13.94 -3.56 -5.01
CA ASP A 31 15.26 -2.94 -4.97
C ASP A 31 15.23 -1.57 -4.30
N ASP A 32 14.13 -0.85 -4.47
CA ASP A 32 13.96 0.50 -3.92
C ASP A 32 14.00 0.50 -2.38
N TYR A 33 13.70 -0.63 -1.74
CA TYR A 33 13.73 -0.79 -0.28
C TYR A 33 15.06 -1.33 0.25
N LEU A 34 15.93 -1.89 -0.61
CA LEU A 34 17.16 -2.55 -0.16
C LEU A 34 18.11 -1.64 0.65
N PRO A 35 18.35 -0.38 0.24
CA PRO A 35 19.22 0.50 1.00
C PRO A 35 18.72 0.72 2.44
N ASP A 36 17.43 1.01 2.59
CA ASP A 36 16.83 1.27 3.90
C ASP A 36 16.75 -0.01 4.74
N LEU A 37 16.42 -1.15 4.13
CA LEU A 37 16.43 -2.45 4.80
C LEU A 37 17.80 -2.77 5.39
N ARG A 38 18.87 -2.56 4.63
CA ARG A 38 20.25 -2.80 5.08
C ARG A 38 20.67 -1.81 6.16
N ALA A 39 20.37 -0.53 5.98
CA ALA A 39 20.69 0.51 6.97
C ALA A 39 19.99 0.26 8.31
N MET A 40 18.70 -0.06 8.28
CA MET A 40 17.94 -0.39 9.49
C MET A 40 18.40 -1.71 10.11
N SER A 41 18.74 -2.70 9.29
CA SER A 41 19.29 -3.96 9.76
C SER A 41 20.62 -3.79 10.48
N GLU A 42 21.52 -2.99 9.93
CA GLU A 42 22.80 -2.69 10.55
C GLU A 42 22.63 -1.94 11.88
N MET A 43 21.72 -0.96 11.92
CA MET A 43 21.47 -0.11 13.08
C MET A 43 20.78 -0.87 14.23
N TYR A 44 19.75 -1.65 13.92
CA TYR A 44 18.90 -2.32 14.91
C TYR A 44 19.16 -3.83 15.02
N LYS A 45 20.18 -4.35 14.33
CA LYS A 45 20.59 -5.76 14.33
C LYS A 45 19.45 -6.71 13.95
N THR A 46 18.70 -6.36 12.92
CA THR A 46 17.54 -7.13 12.46
C THR A 46 17.98 -8.23 11.51
N THR A 47 17.47 -9.45 11.66
CA THR A 47 17.80 -10.57 10.74
C THR A 47 16.58 -11.13 10.02
N ARG A 48 15.38 -10.77 10.48
CA ARG A 48 14.10 -11.26 9.98
C ARG A 48 13.34 -10.15 9.29
N VAL A 49 12.71 -10.47 8.17
CA VAL A 49 11.94 -9.48 7.40
C VAL A 49 10.56 -10.05 7.10
N TYR A 50 9.51 -9.39 7.59
CA TYR A 50 8.14 -9.71 7.20
C TYR A 50 7.71 -8.87 6.00
N VAL A 51 7.19 -9.52 4.98
CA VAL A 51 6.78 -8.85 3.74
C VAL A 51 5.27 -8.97 3.55
N ALA A 52 4.59 -7.85 3.78
CA ALA A 52 3.16 -7.72 3.49
C ALA A 52 2.98 -7.19 2.07
N THR A 53 2.39 -7.99 1.19
CA THR A 53 2.15 -7.60 -0.20
C THR A 53 0.94 -8.31 -0.77
N ASP A 54 0.21 -7.58 -1.61
CA ASP A 54 -0.91 -8.09 -2.41
C ASP A 54 -0.45 -8.79 -3.70
N SER A 55 0.84 -8.71 -4.06
CA SER A 55 1.36 -9.22 -5.33
C SER A 55 2.21 -10.50 -5.15
N PRO A 56 1.86 -11.62 -5.81
CA PRO A 56 2.69 -12.83 -5.79
C PRO A 56 4.06 -12.61 -6.45
N ALA A 57 4.14 -11.72 -7.45
CA ALA A 57 5.40 -11.40 -8.13
C ALA A 57 6.40 -10.74 -7.16
N ILE A 58 5.92 -9.91 -6.24
CA ILE A 58 6.75 -9.29 -5.21
C ILE A 58 7.27 -10.33 -4.21
N VAL A 59 6.45 -11.31 -3.82
CA VAL A 59 6.92 -12.41 -2.95
C VAL A 59 8.08 -13.17 -3.61
N THR A 60 7.96 -13.52 -4.89
CA THR A 60 9.02 -14.21 -5.63
C THR A 60 10.27 -13.35 -5.77
N SER A 61 10.11 -12.06 -6.10
CA SER A 61 11.22 -11.11 -6.20
C SER A 61 11.94 -10.92 -4.86
N ALA A 62 11.19 -10.76 -3.77
CA ALA A 62 11.70 -10.65 -2.41
C ALA A 62 12.48 -11.91 -2.02
N LYS A 63 11.93 -13.10 -2.24
CA LYS A 63 12.64 -14.37 -2.00
C LYS A 63 13.96 -14.45 -2.75
N LYS A 64 13.97 -14.07 -4.03
CA LYS A 64 15.18 -14.11 -4.86
C LYS A 64 16.25 -13.12 -4.38
N LYS A 65 15.85 -11.91 -4.02
CA LYS A 65 16.77 -10.79 -3.74
C LYS A 65 17.19 -10.73 -2.27
N LEU A 66 16.23 -10.83 -1.36
CA LEU A 66 16.44 -10.69 0.08
C LEU A 66 16.75 -12.03 0.77
N GLY A 67 16.36 -13.17 0.18
CA GLY A 67 16.46 -14.48 0.84
C GLY A 67 17.89 -14.95 1.12
N ARG A 68 18.90 -14.25 0.59
CA ARG A 68 20.33 -14.49 0.90
C ARG A 68 20.81 -13.73 2.15
N GLU A 69 20.18 -12.60 2.46
CA GLU A 69 20.61 -11.67 3.52
C GLU A 69 19.68 -11.74 4.74
N PHE A 70 18.40 -12.06 4.52
CA PHE A 70 17.37 -12.00 5.54
C PHE A 70 16.54 -13.28 5.61
N GLN A 71 16.10 -13.64 6.81
CA GLN A 71 15.07 -14.65 7.00
C GLN A 71 13.70 -14.04 6.70
N LEU A 72 13.17 -14.37 5.53
CA LEU A 72 11.89 -13.82 5.07
C LEU A 72 10.70 -14.57 5.67
N VAL A 73 9.72 -13.80 6.13
CA VAL A 73 8.45 -14.30 6.64
C VAL A 73 7.33 -13.72 5.78
N PHE A 74 6.38 -14.57 5.40
CA PHE A 74 5.21 -14.19 4.61
C PHE A 74 3.99 -14.90 5.18
N GLN A 75 2.84 -14.22 5.18
CA GLN A 75 1.58 -14.91 5.40
C GLN A 75 1.26 -15.84 4.21
N GLN A 76 0.83 -17.06 4.53
CA GLN A 76 0.29 -17.99 3.55
C GLN A 76 -1.15 -17.59 3.23
N PHE A 77 -1.37 -17.01 2.05
CA PHE A 77 -2.66 -16.54 1.57
C PHE A 77 -2.71 -16.61 0.04
N ASP A 78 -3.87 -16.97 -0.52
CA ASP A 78 -4.12 -16.97 -1.96
C ASP A 78 -4.21 -15.53 -2.50
N ARG A 79 -3.04 -14.95 -2.80
CA ARG A 79 -2.91 -13.59 -3.33
C ARG A 79 -3.50 -13.42 -4.73
N SER A 80 -3.81 -14.51 -5.45
CA SER A 80 -4.50 -14.41 -6.75
C SER A 80 -5.87 -13.75 -6.62
N GLN A 81 -6.47 -13.77 -5.42
CA GLN A 81 -7.72 -13.06 -5.16
C GLN A 81 -7.59 -11.54 -5.22
N LEU A 82 -6.38 -11.00 -5.06
CA LEU A 82 -6.09 -9.56 -5.09
C LEU A 82 -5.50 -9.10 -6.43
N ASP A 83 -5.00 -10.02 -7.25
CA ASP A 83 -4.49 -9.72 -8.60
C ASP A 83 -5.63 -9.57 -9.60
N THR A 84 -6.32 -8.43 -9.54
CA THR A 84 -7.34 -8.08 -10.52
C THR A 84 -7.02 -6.77 -11.22
N LYS A 85 -7.43 -6.68 -12.50
CA LYS A 85 -7.46 -5.41 -13.23
C LYS A 85 -8.56 -4.50 -12.70
N ASP A 86 -9.62 -5.08 -12.16
CA ASP A 86 -10.72 -4.32 -11.58
C ASP A 86 -10.36 -3.84 -10.17
N ARG A 87 -10.86 -2.65 -9.84
CA ARG A 87 -10.85 -2.12 -8.47
C ARG A 87 -11.60 -3.07 -7.54
N ILE A 88 -11.09 -3.26 -6.31
CA ILE A 88 -11.68 -4.18 -5.35
C ILE A 88 -13.13 -3.79 -5.05
N GLU A 89 -13.42 -2.48 -4.97
CA GLU A 89 -14.77 -1.97 -4.72
C GLU A 89 -15.74 -2.39 -5.83
N ALA A 90 -15.30 -2.33 -7.10
CA ALA A 90 -16.15 -2.75 -8.23
C ALA A 90 -16.56 -4.23 -8.13
N ARG A 91 -15.65 -5.08 -7.65
CA ARG A 91 -15.92 -6.51 -7.40
C ARG A 91 -16.86 -6.75 -6.21
N MET A 92 -16.80 -5.88 -5.19
CA MET A 92 -17.76 -5.93 -4.08
C MET A 92 -19.17 -5.48 -4.50
N TYR A 93 -19.27 -4.48 -5.38
CA TYR A 93 -20.56 -3.97 -5.86
C TYR A 93 -21.23 -4.89 -6.88
N SER A 94 -20.47 -5.56 -7.76
CA SER A 94 -21.04 -6.51 -8.72
C SER A 94 -21.73 -7.68 -8.02
N GLN A 95 -21.22 -8.12 -6.86
CA GLN A 95 -21.91 -9.11 -6.01
C GLN A 95 -23.25 -8.58 -5.45
N LYS A 96 -23.32 -7.29 -5.12
CA LYS A 96 -24.54 -6.68 -4.56
C LYS A 96 -25.63 -6.50 -5.62
N GLN A 97 -25.30 -6.28 -6.89
CA GLN A 97 -26.32 -6.20 -7.95
C GLN A 97 -27.00 -7.55 -8.18
N GLY A 98 -26.29 -8.67 -8.06
CA GLY A 98 -26.93 -9.99 -8.00
C GLY A 98 -27.85 -10.18 -6.78
N ARG A 99 -27.58 -9.47 -5.67
CA ARG A 99 -28.41 -9.48 -4.46
C ARG A 99 -29.55 -8.45 -4.46
N LYS A 100 -29.64 -7.51 -5.41
CA LYS A 100 -30.80 -6.61 -5.52
C LYS A 100 -32.09 -7.37 -5.86
N LEU A 101 -32.00 -8.59 -6.38
CA LEU A 101 -33.13 -9.52 -6.50
C LEU A 101 -33.53 -10.20 -5.17
N LEU A 102 -32.76 -10.02 -4.09
CA LEU A 102 -32.96 -10.69 -2.79
C LEU A 102 -33.05 -9.71 -1.59
N ALA A 103 -32.91 -8.40 -1.81
CA ALA A 103 -32.79 -7.40 -0.74
C ALA A 103 -34.08 -6.56 -0.56
N THR A 104 -35.12 -7.17 -0.01
CA THR A 104 -36.28 -6.45 0.57
C THR A 104 -36.22 -6.29 2.10
N LYS A 105 -35.16 -6.77 2.79
CA LYS A 105 -35.05 -6.66 4.26
C LYS A 105 -33.61 -6.50 4.75
N LEU A 106 -33.03 -5.31 4.66
CA LEU A 106 -31.79 -4.99 5.39
C LEU A 106 -32.09 -4.06 6.57
N PRO A 107 -31.46 -4.28 7.74
CA PRO A 107 -31.63 -3.44 8.92
C PRO A 107 -31.05 -2.03 8.70
N LYS A 108 -31.66 -1.03 9.35
CA LYS A 108 -31.28 0.38 9.26
C LYS A 108 -29.84 0.57 9.80
N PRO A 109 -29.04 1.49 9.20
CA PRO A 109 -27.68 1.75 9.64
C PRO A 109 -27.63 2.20 11.11
N MET A 110 -26.65 1.70 11.86
CA MET A 110 -26.37 2.13 13.24
C MET A 110 -26.05 3.62 13.28
N LYS A 111 -26.73 4.37 14.16
CA LYS A 111 -26.40 5.77 14.45
C LYS A 111 -25.12 5.81 15.27
N VAL A 112 -24.06 6.39 14.74
CA VAL A 112 -22.82 6.66 15.50
C VAL A 112 -23.12 7.82 16.47
N PRO A 113 -22.76 7.70 17.76
CA PRO A 113 -22.95 8.77 18.74
C PRO A 113 -22.20 10.04 18.31
N LYS A 114 -22.84 11.21 18.44
CA LYS A 114 -22.26 12.51 18.06
C LYS A 114 -21.07 12.95 18.92
N ASN A 115 -20.81 12.27 20.04
CA ASN A 115 -19.84 12.69 21.06
C ASN A 115 -18.64 11.74 21.17
N PHE A 116 -18.33 10.99 20.10
CA PHE A 116 -17.12 10.16 20.10
C PHE A 116 -15.89 11.03 19.80
N GLU A 117 -15.48 11.83 20.80
CA GLU A 117 -14.19 12.53 20.77
C GLU A 117 -13.08 11.53 21.06
N PHE A 118 -12.22 11.30 20.06
CA PHE A 118 -10.99 10.53 20.22
C PHE A 118 -9.93 11.46 20.80
N THR A 119 -9.91 11.62 22.13
CA THR A 119 -8.86 12.39 22.80
C THR A 119 -7.59 11.55 22.81
N ILE A 120 -6.68 11.80 21.87
CA ILE A 120 -5.31 11.29 21.96
C ILE A 120 -4.68 12.03 23.13
N PRO A 121 -4.23 11.33 24.20
CA PRO A 121 -3.57 12.01 25.30
C PRO A 121 -2.37 12.79 24.74
N ASN A 122 -2.33 14.08 25.04
CA ASN A 122 -1.21 14.99 24.79
C ASN A 122 0.00 14.62 25.69
N THR A 123 0.35 13.34 25.78
CA THR A 123 1.68 12.97 26.23
C THR A 123 2.63 13.44 25.14
N MET A 124 3.17 14.63 25.35
CA MET A 124 4.21 15.26 24.56
C MET A 124 5.25 14.21 24.21
N VAL A 125 5.16 13.68 23.00
CA VAL A 125 6.35 13.19 22.32
C VAL A 125 7.13 14.45 22.03
N HIS A 126 7.98 14.85 22.98
CA HIS A 126 9.10 15.72 22.66
C HIS A 126 9.89 14.94 21.63
N TYR A 127 9.57 15.15 20.35
CA TYR A 127 10.51 14.92 19.28
C TYR A 127 11.67 15.86 19.60
N LYS A 128 12.64 15.38 20.39
CA LYS A 128 14.02 15.77 20.14
C LYS A 128 14.14 15.52 18.66
N SER A 129 14.21 16.60 17.90
CA SER A 129 14.49 16.60 16.48
C SER A 129 15.82 15.88 16.35
N LEU A 130 15.77 14.54 16.31
CA LEU A 130 16.75 13.75 15.63
C LEU A 130 16.71 14.41 14.27
N LYS A 131 17.72 15.21 13.98
CA LYS A 131 18.11 15.53 12.62
C LYS A 131 18.28 14.16 11.99
N MET A 132 17.17 13.59 11.51
CA MET A 132 17.18 12.60 10.47
C MET A 132 17.86 13.38 9.37
N VAL A 133 19.17 13.15 9.27
CA VAL A 133 19.95 13.51 8.11
C VAL A 133 19.35 12.64 7.02
N SER A 134 18.22 13.11 6.51
CA SER A 134 17.77 12.88 5.16
C SER A 134 18.91 13.40 4.31
N LYS A 135 19.94 12.57 4.12
CA LYS A 135 20.68 12.57 2.88
C LYS A 135 19.67 12.08 1.86
N SER A 136 18.74 12.95 1.48
CA SER A 136 18.15 12.92 0.15
C SER A 136 19.33 13.10 -0.79
N ASN A 137 20.03 12.01 -1.07
CA ASN A 137 20.94 11.93 -2.18
C ASN A 137 20.05 11.82 -3.42
N SER A 138 19.29 12.89 -3.67
CA SER A 138 18.55 13.11 -4.89
C SER A 138 19.54 13.49 -5.97
N ASN A 139 20.53 12.63 -6.21
CA ASN A 139 21.21 12.59 -7.49
C ASN A 139 20.30 11.83 -8.48
N SER A 140 19.03 12.22 -8.53
CA SER A 140 18.14 11.82 -9.60
C SER A 140 18.50 12.70 -10.79
N ASN A 141 19.54 12.31 -11.51
CA ASN A 141 19.59 12.50 -12.96
C ASN A 141 18.41 11.69 -13.56
N ARG A 142 17.17 12.08 -13.23
CA ARG A 142 15.98 11.61 -13.91
C ARG A 142 16.00 12.35 -15.25
N PRO A 143 16.19 11.67 -16.38
CA PRO A 143 16.10 12.32 -17.68
C PRO A 143 14.73 13.00 -17.75
N LYS A 144 14.73 14.34 -17.94
CA LYS A 144 13.52 15.12 -18.20
C LYS A 144 12.72 14.37 -19.26
N SER A 145 11.52 13.95 -18.89
CA SER A 145 10.58 13.26 -19.76
C SER A 145 10.54 13.97 -21.11
N ARG A 146 11.03 13.30 -22.16
CA ARG A 146 11.04 13.83 -23.52
C ARG A 146 9.65 14.35 -23.88
N PRO A 147 9.54 15.53 -24.53
CA PRO A 147 8.26 15.99 -25.03
C PRO A 147 7.70 14.93 -25.99
N ARG A 148 6.51 14.39 -25.67
CA ARG A 148 5.74 13.55 -26.58
C ARG A 148 5.33 14.39 -27.78
N SER A 149 6.17 14.46 -28.81
CA SER A 149 5.81 14.94 -30.14
C SER A 149 4.74 14.00 -30.70
N ARG A 150 3.48 14.38 -30.49
CA ARG A 150 2.31 13.77 -31.14
C ARG A 150 2.33 14.17 -32.62
N ALA A 151 3.11 13.46 -33.42
CA ALA A 151 2.93 13.43 -34.87
C ALA A 151 1.60 12.71 -35.15
N ARG A 152 0.53 13.48 -35.36
CA ARG A 152 -0.76 12.99 -35.88
C ARG A 152 -0.56 12.67 -37.36
N SER A 153 -0.18 11.43 -37.67
CA SER A 153 -0.26 10.88 -39.02
C SER A 153 -1.71 10.51 -39.33
N SER A 154 -2.40 11.41 -40.03
CA SER A 154 -3.74 11.23 -40.57
C SER A 154 -3.71 10.30 -41.79
N SER A 155 -3.55 8.99 -41.58
CA SER A 155 -3.76 8.00 -42.64
C SER A 155 -5.24 7.58 -42.68
N ARG A 156 -5.98 8.28 -43.54
CA ARG A 156 -7.38 8.06 -43.86
C ARG A 156 -7.52 6.74 -44.63
N ARG A 157 -7.67 5.62 -43.94
CA ARG A 157 -8.02 4.33 -44.56
C ARG A 157 -9.51 4.30 -44.93
N LYS A 158 -9.77 4.44 -46.23
CA LYS A 158 -11.07 4.17 -46.86
C LYS A 158 -11.38 2.68 -46.80
N GLY A 159 -12.63 2.39 -46.42
CA GLY A 159 -13.51 1.32 -46.90
C GLY A 159 -12.90 -0.05 -47.17
N GLY A 160 -13.28 -1.03 -46.34
CA GLY A 160 -13.05 -2.43 -46.66
C GLY A 160 -13.97 -3.35 -45.86
N GLY A 161 -15.01 -3.84 -46.52
CA GLY A 161 -15.62 -5.15 -46.33
C GLY A 161 -16.31 -5.43 -44.99
N GLY A 162 -17.64 -5.44 -45.01
CA GLY A 162 -18.47 -6.05 -43.98
C GLY A 162 -18.26 -7.56 -43.90
N GLY A 163 -17.20 -7.97 -43.21
CA GLY A 163 -17.01 -9.35 -42.79
C GLY A 163 -17.90 -9.63 -41.58
N GLY A 164 -18.76 -10.65 -41.67
CA GLY A 164 -19.57 -11.14 -40.56
C GLY A 164 -18.70 -11.48 -39.35
N GLY A 165 -18.53 -10.50 -38.47
CA GLY A 165 -17.68 -10.61 -37.30
C GLY A 165 -18.25 -11.67 -36.38
N LYS A 166 -17.58 -12.82 -36.30
CA LYS A 166 -17.83 -13.80 -35.24
C LYS A 166 -17.76 -13.05 -33.92
N LYS A 167 -18.89 -12.99 -33.21
CA LYS A 167 -19.00 -12.34 -31.91
C LYS A 167 -17.87 -12.90 -31.03
N PRO A 168 -17.00 -12.07 -30.43
CA PRO A 168 -15.93 -12.58 -29.61
C PRO A 168 -16.52 -13.46 -28.50
N PRO A 169 -15.84 -14.56 -28.13
CA PRO A 169 -16.33 -15.43 -27.07
C PRO A 169 -16.55 -14.60 -25.79
N PRO A 170 -17.58 -14.93 -24.99
CA PRO A 170 -17.80 -14.23 -23.74
C PRO A 170 -16.56 -14.34 -22.84
N PRO A 171 -16.23 -13.28 -22.08
CA PRO A 171 -15.09 -13.34 -21.17
C PRO A 171 -15.30 -14.45 -20.14
N PRO A 172 -14.22 -15.09 -19.67
CA PRO A 172 -14.31 -16.12 -18.64
C PRO A 172 -15.00 -15.57 -17.38
N PRO A 173 -15.80 -16.38 -16.68
CA PRO A 173 -16.47 -15.95 -15.46
C PRO A 173 -15.44 -15.49 -14.42
N MET A 174 -15.64 -14.29 -13.88
CA MET A 174 -14.73 -13.71 -12.89
C MET A 174 -14.72 -14.54 -11.61
N LYS A 175 -13.52 -14.88 -11.11
CA LYS A 175 -13.34 -15.55 -9.81
C LYS A 175 -13.98 -14.69 -8.70
N LYS A 176 -14.97 -15.26 -8.01
CA LYS A 176 -15.66 -14.63 -6.89
C LYS A 176 -14.64 -14.32 -5.80
N LEU A 177 -14.62 -13.07 -5.34
CA LEU A 177 -13.77 -12.64 -4.23
C LEU A 177 -14.27 -13.26 -2.92
N ASP A 178 -13.41 -13.97 -2.20
CA ASP A 178 -13.69 -14.39 -0.83
C ASP A 178 -13.37 -13.24 0.12
N THR A 179 -14.37 -12.41 0.38
CA THR A 179 -14.24 -11.22 1.22
C THR A 179 -13.78 -11.55 2.63
N HIS A 180 -14.19 -12.70 3.18
CA HIS A 180 -13.82 -13.08 4.55
C HIS A 180 -12.35 -13.49 4.62
N ALA A 181 -11.88 -14.31 3.67
CA ALA A 181 -10.47 -14.70 3.60
C ALA A 181 -9.55 -13.47 3.42
N VAL A 182 -9.92 -12.52 2.55
CA VAL A 182 -9.17 -11.27 2.33
C VAL A 182 -9.14 -10.40 3.59
N MET A 183 -10.28 -10.25 4.28
CA MET A 183 -10.35 -9.46 5.51
C MET A 183 -9.48 -10.09 6.60
N ARG A 184 -9.60 -11.40 6.81
CA ARG A 184 -8.80 -12.14 7.79
C ARG A 184 -7.30 -12.01 7.47
N ALA A 185 -6.91 -12.16 6.21
CA ALA A 185 -5.53 -12.00 5.77
C ALA A 185 -5.00 -10.60 6.10
N THR A 186 -5.79 -9.57 5.80
CA THR A 186 -5.47 -8.16 6.06
C THR A 186 -5.30 -7.87 7.56
N VAL A 187 -6.17 -8.40 8.43
CA VAL A 187 -6.06 -8.19 9.87
C VAL A 187 -4.81 -8.86 10.44
N ILE A 188 -4.50 -10.08 9.99
CA ILE A 188 -3.27 -10.77 10.38
C ILE A 188 -2.03 -9.99 9.89
N ASP A 189 -2.06 -9.43 8.67
CA ASP A 189 -1.01 -8.53 8.21
C ASP A 189 -0.85 -7.35 9.19
N ILE A 190 -1.92 -6.62 9.52
CA ILE A 190 -1.86 -5.49 10.47
C ILE A 190 -1.28 -5.89 11.82
N ASP A 191 -1.65 -7.05 12.34
CA ASP A 191 -1.17 -7.54 13.63
C ASP A 191 0.34 -7.86 13.60
N LEU A 192 0.79 -8.61 12.59
CA LEU A 192 2.21 -8.90 12.37
C LEU A 192 3.01 -7.62 12.07
N LEU A 193 2.39 -6.66 11.37
CA LEU A 193 2.97 -5.37 11.08
C LEU A 193 3.13 -4.54 12.37
N ALA A 194 2.18 -4.60 13.29
CA ALA A 194 2.21 -3.85 14.54
C ALA A 194 3.26 -4.38 15.54
N ASP A 195 3.58 -5.66 15.47
CA ASP A 195 4.59 -6.27 16.35
C ASP A 195 6.03 -5.99 15.90
N ALA A 196 6.25 -5.55 14.66
CA ALA A 196 7.58 -5.23 14.13
C ALA A 196 8.29 -4.12 14.90
N ASP A 197 9.59 -4.31 15.16
CA ASP A 197 10.43 -3.34 15.87
C ASP A 197 10.89 -2.20 14.97
N VAL A 198 10.97 -2.45 13.67
CA VAL A 198 11.31 -1.45 12.68
C VAL A 198 10.32 -1.51 11.52
N TYR A 199 9.87 -0.34 11.09
CA TYR A 199 8.89 -0.20 10.02
C TYR A 199 9.50 0.47 8.78
N ILE A 200 9.42 -0.15 7.60
CA ILE A 200 9.83 0.49 6.33
C ILE A 200 8.68 0.38 5.36
N GLY A 201 7.98 1.45 5.02
CA GLY A 201 6.83 1.28 4.16
C GLY A 201 6.35 2.55 3.53
N HIS A 202 5.05 2.59 3.28
CA HIS A 202 4.42 3.69 2.60
C HIS A 202 3.29 4.22 3.47
N LEU A 203 3.50 5.37 4.10
CA LEU A 203 2.56 5.94 5.06
C LEU A 203 1.34 6.58 4.40
N THR A 204 1.30 6.71 3.06
CA THR A 204 0.02 7.01 2.37
C THR A 204 -0.96 5.82 2.45
N SER A 205 -0.49 4.60 2.69
CA SER A 205 -1.36 3.43 2.86
C SER A 205 -2.06 3.47 4.22
N ALA A 206 -3.39 3.36 4.22
CA ALA A 206 -4.17 3.25 5.45
C ALA A 206 -3.73 2.06 6.31
N MET A 207 -3.40 0.92 5.70
CA MET A 207 -2.92 -0.27 6.40
C MET A 207 -1.59 -0.01 7.14
N SER A 208 -0.66 0.71 6.50
CA SER A 208 0.61 1.11 7.12
C SER A 208 0.40 1.98 8.35
N ARG A 209 -0.48 2.98 8.23
CA ARG A 209 -0.75 3.93 9.32
C ARG A 209 -1.43 3.25 10.50
N VAL A 210 -2.41 2.40 10.23
CA VAL A 210 -3.08 1.61 11.28
C VAL A 210 -2.05 0.72 11.99
N ALA A 211 -1.22 -0.01 11.25
CA ALA A 211 -0.18 -0.85 11.86
C ALA A 211 0.80 -0.04 12.71
N LEU A 212 1.30 1.11 12.22
CA LEU A 212 2.22 1.96 12.98
C LEU A 212 1.57 2.53 14.24
N LEU A 213 0.30 2.95 14.17
CA LEU A 213 -0.46 3.43 15.32
C LEU A 213 -0.68 2.33 16.36
N VAL A 214 -1.09 1.13 15.93
CA VAL A 214 -1.26 -0.04 16.81
C VAL A 214 0.09 -0.43 17.44
N SER A 215 1.17 -0.42 16.66
CA SER A 215 2.53 -0.65 17.16
C SER A 215 2.91 0.37 18.24
N SER A 216 2.68 1.66 17.96
CA SER A 216 3.02 2.74 18.88
C SER A 216 2.25 2.63 20.19
N TYR A 217 0.97 2.26 20.12
CA TYR A 217 0.15 1.99 21.28
C TYR A 217 0.65 0.78 22.07
N ARG A 218 0.98 -0.34 21.41
CA ARG A 218 1.50 -1.55 22.09
C ARG A 218 2.85 -1.31 22.76
N LYS A 219 3.74 -0.59 22.09
CA LYS A 219 5.12 -0.37 22.53
C LYS A 219 5.30 0.84 23.44
N GLN A 220 4.25 1.67 23.61
CA GLN A 220 4.30 2.94 24.35
C GLN A 220 5.34 3.94 23.81
N HIS A 221 5.82 3.72 22.59
CA HIS A 221 6.67 4.63 21.83
C HIS A 221 6.48 4.37 20.34
N ILE A 222 6.77 5.36 19.50
CA ILE A 222 6.74 5.17 18.04
C ILE A 222 7.95 4.32 17.65
N PRO A 223 7.78 3.16 16.97
CA PRO A 223 8.91 2.38 16.51
C PRO A 223 9.69 3.15 15.44
N PRO A 224 11.02 2.96 15.33
CA PRO A 224 11.80 3.50 14.23
C PRO A 224 11.15 3.15 12.88
N TYR A 225 10.95 4.17 12.03
CA TYR A 225 10.34 3.96 10.74
C TYR A 225 10.98 4.76 9.61
N VAL A 226 10.89 4.19 8.40
CA VAL A 226 11.22 4.84 7.13
C VAL A 226 9.98 4.80 6.24
N SER A 227 9.64 5.93 5.63
CA SER A 227 8.51 6.04 4.71
C SER A 227 8.99 6.44 3.32
N MET A 228 8.59 5.67 2.32
CA MET A 228 9.03 5.84 0.92
C MET A 228 8.22 6.90 0.16
N ASP A 229 7.08 7.35 0.69
CA ASP A 229 6.11 8.21 -0.03
C ASP A 229 5.65 9.43 0.74
N GLY A 230 6.31 9.76 1.86
CA GLY A 230 6.07 10.97 2.63
C GLY A 230 6.03 10.76 4.13
N PRO A 231 5.95 11.85 4.92
CA PRO A 231 5.94 11.79 6.37
C PRO A 231 4.67 11.11 6.91
N PHE A 232 4.72 10.70 8.18
CA PHE A 232 3.52 10.25 8.87
C PHE A 232 2.50 11.39 8.97
N CYS A 233 1.25 11.09 8.63
CA CYS A 233 0.14 12.03 8.68
C CYS A 233 -1.01 11.38 9.46
N PRO A 234 -1.46 11.96 10.59
CA PRO A 234 -2.56 11.42 11.38
C PRO A 234 -3.90 11.54 10.64
N HIS A 235 -4.02 12.52 9.74
CA HIS A 235 -5.19 12.70 8.91
C HIS A 235 -5.25 11.67 7.78
N TRP A 236 -6.44 11.26 7.33
CA TRP A 236 -6.60 10.23 6.29
C TRP A 236 -6.04 10.63 4.92
N ARG A 237 -5.89 11.93 4.68
CA ARG A 237 -5.27 12.53 3.48
C ARG A 237 -3.73 12.57 3.58
N VAL A 238 -3.05 12.97 2.52
CA VAL A 238 -1.59 13.05 2.48
C VAL A 238 -1.16 14.41 3.03
N CYS A 239 -0.24 14.43 3.99
CA CYS A 239 0.40 15.66 4.41
C CYS A 239 1.46 16.02 3.35
N CYS A 240 1.32 17.16 2.69
CA CYS A 240 2.25 17.57 1.62
C CYS A 240 3.43 18.37 2.17
N ASP A 241 3.14 19.31 3.06
CA ASP A 241 4.14 20.15 3.69
C ASP A 241 4.02 19.98 5.19
N VAL A 242 5.12 19.63 5.85
CA VAL A 242 5.27 19.78 7.29
C VAL A 242 6.27 20.91 7.46
N ASP A 243 5.83 22.04 8.00
CA ASP A 243 6.72 23.16 8.24
C ASP A 243 7.75 22.83 9.34
N ALA A 244 8.72 23.72 9.55
CA ALA A 244 9.74 23.55 10.59
C ALA A 244 9.16 23.49 12.02
N HIS A 245 7.91 23.90 12.21
CA HIS A 245 7.19 23.90 13.48
C HIS A 245 6.27 22.68 13.63
N GLY A 246 6.24 21.77 12.65
CA GLY A 246 5.40 20.58 12.67
C GLY A 246 3.96 20.79 12.22
N ALA A 247 3.59 21.98 11.72
CA ALA A 247 2.28 22.20 11.14
C ALA A 247 2.21 21.53 9.76
N SER A 248 1.19 20.70 9.55
CA SER A 248 1.02 19.96 8.30
C SER A 248 -0.11 20.52 7.44
N SER A 249 0.16 20.84 6.17
CA SER A 249 -0.87 21.12 5.18
C SER A 249 -1.35 19.81 4.53
N VAL A 250 -2.64 19.73 4.24
CA VAL A 250 -3.26 18.53 3.70
C VAL A 250 -3.53 18.67 2.22
N CYS A 251 -3.06 17.69 1.45
CA CYS A 251 -3.50 17.37 0.08
C CYS A 251 -4.36 16.09 0.12
#